data_AF-A0AAU0SS26-F1
#
_entry.id   AF-A0AAU0SS26-F1
#
_cell.length_a   1.000
_cell.length_b   1.000
_cell.length_c   1.000
_cell.angle_alpha   90.00
_cell.angle_beta   90.00
_cell.angle_gamma   90.00
#
_symmetry.space_group_name_H-M   'P 1'
#
loop_
_entity.id
_entity.type
_entity.pdbx_description
1 polymer ?
#
loop_
_entity_poly.entity_id
_entity_poly.type
_entity_poly.pdbx_seq_one_letter_code
_entity_poly.pdbx_strand_id
1 'polypeptide(L)'
;MNTKMTNPWVRTHTEVLDQRALPMPAAWQGGRAQRPPTPEIGHSIHVSGNQGALRAELIALLNQAVDMAVICSFLIADPGFEAALKATAERGVRVYVMVASEARLGREPSQGEFDQKTHAHHKAMLKTLGKSVLFRTAAHFHAKVVLIDPYTRPAGVLLTANLTEGALTRNEELAVRLSPTQVEGIAGYLRWAMWQTAEHELLNGKDFKAAKPIKDVQHPAPQAGIRATTAEHTGIAQHLLQALSNASSHIIVSSFGWDPQHPMVERLCQRAREGLKVTVLARVRPSAMPALLALAESGAQVHGFKWLHAKALWTDAGDAMVMSANLEPHGLDDSFELGALLDVRQAEELKQRLQYWQAVAPWQLLPAPVLGDLSGEVQLWRNGRLDPVQILAAAEINLGEVVAESAHHLEAPRPDVSQPSQSHDPAHQLTCSWTVTAPYSNPKASPHMRPAQGKEKPRPYAPKVLREPGGRLTVAISQPGELAPAVQLLGEIGAAAVVIDSRQRP
;
A
#
# COMPACT_ATOMS: atom_id res chain seq x y z
N MET A 1 36.82 32.43 -30.64
CA MET A 1 35.81 33.09 -29.77
C MET A 1 34.52 33.20 -30.56
N ASN A 2 33.60 32.24 -30.40
CA ASN A 2 32.28 32.31 -31.01
C ASN A 2 31.38 33.15 -30.09
N THR A 3 31.30 34.45 -30.35
CA THR A 3 30.21 35.29 -29.84
C THR A 3 28.91 34.78 -30.46
N LYS A 4 28.20 33.88 -29.77
CA LYS A 4 26.80 33.59 -30.07
C LYS A 4 26.08 34.93 -30.15
N MET A 5 25.64 35.33 -31.35
CA MET A 5 24.78 36.50 -31.52
C MET A 5 23.54 36.26 -30.65
N THR A 6 23.41 36.98 -29.54
CA THR A 6 22.18 37.02 -28.76
C THR A 6 21.12 37.67 -29.63
N ASN A 7 20.13 36.89 -30.07
CA ASN A 7 19.00 37.41 -30.83
C ASN A 7 18.35 38.53 -30.00
N PRO A 8 18.36 39.80 -30.45
CA PRO A 8 17.91 40.94 -29.66
C PRO A 8 16.39 40.92 -29.38
N TRP A 9 15.65 40.02 -30.04
CA TRP A 9 14.21 39.83 -29.89
C TRP A 9 13.83 38.72 -28.91
N VAL A 10 14.83 38.15 -28.23
CA VAL A 10 14.68 36.97 -27.41
C VAL A 10 15.43 37.18 -26.10
N ARG A 11 14.73 37.01 -24.98
CA ARG A 11 15.33 37.06 -23.64
C ARG A 11 15.05 35.74 -22.92
N THR A 12 16.10 35.04 -22.52
CA THR A 12 15.96 33.84 -21.68
C THR A 12 16.01 34.24 -20.21
N HIS A 13 15.08 33.70 -19.45
CA HIS A 13 15.01 33.82 -18.00
C HIS A 13 15.30 32.47 -17.36
N THR A 14 15.93 32.50 -16.19
CA THR A 14 16.17 31.31 -15.37
C THR A 14 15.89 31.66 -13.92
N GLU A 15 15.19 30.77 -13.23
CA GLU A 15 14.86 30.91 -11.83
C GLU A 15 14.99 29.56 -11.13
N VAL A 16 15.50 29.56 -9.90
CA VAL A 16 15.58 28.35 -9.07
C VAL A 16 14.52 28.44 -7.99
N LEU A 17 13.63 27.45 -7.96
CA LEU A 17 12.58 27.30 -6.96
C LEU A 17 12.96 26.22 -5.95
N ASP A 18 12.89 26.54 -4.66
CA ASP A 18 12.89 25.55 -3.59
C ASP A 18 11.45 25.11 -3.31
N GLN A 19 11.20 23.82 -3.49
CA GLN A 19 9.88 23.21 -3.37
C GLN A 19 9.71 22.39 -2.09
N ARG A 20 10.71 22.33 -1.21
CA ARG A 20 10.69 21.42 -0.04
C ARG A 20 9.53 21.69 0.93
N ALA A 21 9.06 22.92 1.01
CA ALA A 21 7.94 23.28 1.88
C ALA A 21 6.57 22.98 1.26
N LEU A 22 6.50 22.53 0.00
CA LEU A 22 5.23 22.29 -0.66
C LEU A 22 4.54 21.03 -0.09
N PRO A 23 3.25 21.10 0.22
CA PRO A 23 2.50 19.97 0.75
C PRO A 23 2.39 18.86 -0.28
N MET A 24 2.55 17.63 0.18
CA MET A 24 2.41 16.43 -0.63
C MET A 24 1.24 15.58 -0.12
N PRO A 25 0.61 14.78 -1.00
CA PRO A 25 -0.32 13.76 -0.55
C PRO A 25 0.34 12.79 0.44
N ALA A 26 -0.46 12.06 1.20
CA ALA A 26 0.04 10.99 2.05
C ALA A 26 0.95 10.03 1.26
N ALA A 27 2.01 9.56 1.89
CA ALA A 27 3.06 8.83 1.19
C ALA A 27 3.61 7.69 2.03
N TRP A 28 3.89 6.56 1.38
CA TRP A 28 4.85 5.60 1.90
C TRP A 28 6.26 6.06 1.54
N GLN A 29 7.05 6.42 2.55
CA GLN A 29 8.45 6.76 2.41
C GLN A 29 9.29 5.48 2.52
N GLY A 30 10.12 5.21 1.51
CA GLY A 30 11.07 4.10 1.54
C GLY A 30 12.18 4.36 2.56
N GLY A 31 12.41 3.42 3.47
CA GLY A 31 13.53 3.45 4.41
C GLY A 31 14.79 2.80 3.81
N ARG A 32 15.97 3.34 4.12
CA ARG A 32 17.25 2.63 3.92
C ARG A 32 17.47 1.62 5.04
N ALA A 33 16.59 0.63 5.17
CA ALA A 33 16.77 -0.42 6.16
C ALA A 33 17.69 -1.51 5.62
N GLN A 34 18.85 -1.70 6.26
CA GLN A 34 19.56 -2.97 6.15
C GLN A 34 18.74 -4.01 6.89
N ARG A 35 18.46 -5.15 6.25
CA ARG A 35 17.78 -6.29 6.86
C ARG A 35 18.85 -7.24 7.41
N PRO A 36 19.26 -7.12 8.68
CA PRO A 36 20.03 -8.19 9.30
C PRO A 36 19.20 -9.50 9.23
N PRO A 37 19.83 -10.67 9.23
CA PRO A 37 19.08 -11.92 9.34
C PRO A 37 18.40 -12.00 10.71
N THR A 38 17.11 -12.35 10.73
CA THR A 38 16.39 -12.75 11.96
C THR A 38 16.34 -14.27 12.02
N PRO A 39 16.54 -14.87 13.20
CA PRO A 39 16.24 -16.28 13.37
C PRO A 39 14.75 -16.53 13.11
N GLU A 40 14.41 -17.36 12.14
CA GLU A 40 13.02 -17.76 11.86
C GLU A 40 12.42 -18.54 13.03
N ILE A 41 13.25 -19.34 13.70
CA ILE A 41 12.83 -20.15 14.84
C ILE A 41 13.11 -19.41 16.13
N GLY A 42 12.04 -19.20 16.90
CA GLY A 42 12.09 -18.83 18.29
C GLY A 42 11.92 -19.99 19.25
N HIS A 43 11.80 -19.68 20.54
CA HIS A 43 11.49 -20.69 21.55
C HIS A 43 10.06 -21.18 21.43
N SER A 44 9.11 -20.27 21.21
CA SER A 44 7.70 -20.60 21.02
C SER A 44 7.02 -19.75 19.95
N ILE A 45 7.60 -18.60 19.58
CA ILE A 45 7.12 -17.77 18.48
C ILE A 45 8.08 -17.89 17.29
N HIS A 46 7.59 -18.44 16.20
CA HIS A 46 8.31 -18.58 14.93
C HIS A 46 7.83 -17.53 13.92
N VAL A 47 8.70 -17.17 12.99
CA VAL A 47 8.38 -16.36 11.82
C VAL A 47 8.71 -17.14 10.55
N SER A 48 7.94 -16.94 9.49
CA SER A 48 8.29 -17.44 8.17
C SER A 48 9.45 -16.65 7.55
N GLY A 49 10.21 -17.32 6.69
CA GLY A 49 11.31 -16.68 5.97
C GLY A 49 11.99 -17.62 4.97
N ASN A 50 12.99 -17.10 4.29
CA ASN A 50 13.62 -17.76 3.14
C ASN A 50 14.44 -19.01 3.49
N GLN A 51 14.74 -19.26 4.78
CA GLN A 51 15.36 -20.49 5.25
C GLN A 51 14.34 -21.64 5.29
N GLY A 52 13.04 -21.33 5.30
CA GLY A 52 11.96 -22.31 5.32
C GLY A 52 11.92 -23.11 6.63
N ALA A 53 12.41 -22.53 7.72
CA ALA A 53 12.52 -23.21 9.00
C ALA A 53 11.14 -23.47 9.62
N LEU A 54 10.19 -22.53 9.47
CA LEU A 54 8.80 -22.74 9.88
C LEU A 54 8.18 -23.95 9.15
N ARG A 55 8.39 -24.07 7.83
CA ARG A 55 7.93 -25.24 7.08
C ARG A 55 8.53 -26.54 7.62
N ALA A 56 9.83 -26.55 7.89
CA ALA A 56 10.52 -27.71 8.44
C ALA A 56 9.96 -28.11 9.81
N GLU A 57 9.67 -27.13 10.68
CA GLU A 57 9.05 -27.35 11.99
C GLU A 57 7.66 -27.99 11.87
N LEU A 58 6.80 -27.50 10.96
CA LEU A 58 5.46 -28.08 10.74
C LEU A 58 5.52 -29.51 10.19
N ILE A 59 6.48 -29.80 9.31
CA ILE A 59 6.72 -31.15 8.80
C ILE A 59 7.23 -32.07 9.91
N ALA A 60 8.16 -31.58 10.74
CA ALA A 60 8.68 -32.32 11.88
C ALA A 60 7.58 -32.63 12.91
N LEU A 61 6.63 -31.71 13.11
CA LEU A 61 5.44 -31.94 13.92
C LEU A 61 4.57 -33.07 13.33
N LEU A 62 4.22 -33.00 12.05
CA LEU A 62 3.43 -34.06 11.40
C LEU A 62 4.11 -35.43 11.48
N ASN A 63 5.43 -35.49 11.40
CA ASN A 63 6.19 -36.74 11.53
C ASN A 63 6.10 -37.38 12.92
N GLN A 64 5.75 -36.61 13.96
CA GLN A 64 5.59 -37.12 15.33
C GLN A 64 4.19 -37.65 15.62
N ALA A 65 3.20 -37.37 14.75
CA ALA A 65 1.82 -37.82 14.92
C ALA A 65 1.73 -39.35 14.91
N VAL A 66 0.99 -39.91 15.87
CA VAL A 66 0.75 -41.35 16.00
C VAL A 66 -0.72 -41.71 15.83
N ASP A 67 -1.64 -40.92 16.39
CA ASP A 67 -3.07 -41.25 16.44
C ASP A 67 -3.91 -40.39 15.50
N MET A 68 -3.63 -39.08 15.46
CA MET A 68 -4.44 -38.10 14.76
C MET A 68 -3.64 -36.87 14.37
N ALA A 69 -3.91 -36.32 13.18
CA ALA A 69 -3.50 -34.98 12.79
C ALA A 69 -4.75 -34.17 12.40
N VAL A 70 -4.88 -32.94 12.92
CA VAL A 70 -5.99 -32.03 12.62
C VAL A 70 -5.43 -30.73 12.09
N ILE A 71 -5.83 -30.34 10.89
CA ILE A 71 -5.32 -29.17 10.19
C ILE A 71 -6.50 -28.28 9.81
N CYS A 72 -6.38 -26.98 10.05
CA CYS A 72 -7.25 -25.99 9.44
C CYS A 72 -6.39 -24.98 8.69
N SER A 73 -6.79 -24.59 7.49
CA SER A 73 -6.16 -23.50 6.74
C SER A 73 -7.11 -23.00 5.66
N PHE A 74 -7.00 -21.74 5.23
CA PHE A 74 -7.80 -21.27 4.10
C PHE A 74 -7.35 -21.94 2.79
N LEU A 75 -6.03 -22.05 2.59
CA LEU A 75 -5.39 -22.68 1.43
C LEU A 75 -4.21 -23.55 1.86
N ILE A 76 -4.05 -24.67 1.17
CA ILE A 76 -2.88 -25.56 1.27
C ILE A 76 -2.31 -25.74 -0.13
N ALA A 77 -1.08 -25.28 -0.34
CA ALA A 77 -0.36 -25.33 -1.61
C ALA A 77 1.16 -25.18 -1.37
N ASP A 78 1.71 -25.99 -0.47
CA ASP A 78 3.15 -26.19 -0.32
C ASP A 78 3.45 -27.68 -0.62
N PRO A 79 4.31 -27.99 -1.62
CA PRO A 79 4.57 -29.38 -2.01
C PRO A 79 5.20 -30.22 -0.89
N GLY A 80 6.05 -29.62 -0.07
CA GLY A 80 6.70 -30.32 1.04
C GLY A 80 5.71 -30.69 2.15
N PHE A 81 4.82 -29.77 2.49
CA PHE A 81 3.75 -30.00 3.46
C PHE A 81 2.71 -31.00 2.94
N GLU A 82 2.33 -30.92 1.65
CA GLU A 82 1.45 -31.90 1.00
C GLU A 82 2.05 -33.32 1.07
N ALA A 83 3.33 -33.47 0.76
CA ALA A 83 4.04 -34.74 0.88
C ALA A 83 4.06 -35.25 2.33
N ALA A 84 4.25 -34.36 3.32
CA ALA A 84 4.23 -34.72 4.73
C ALA A 84 2.83 -35.17 5.20
N LEU A 85 1.76 -34.52 4.75
CA LEU A 85 0.39 -34.96 5.01
C LEU A 85 0.11 -36.36 4.43
N LYS A 86 0.52 -36.59 3.17
CA LYS A 86 0.41 -37.90 2.52
C LYS A 86 1.14 -38.98 3.32
N ALA A 87 2.41 -38.74 3.65
CA ALA A 87 3.21 -39.68 4.42
C ALA A 87 2.61 -39.94 5.81
N THR A 88 2.00 -38.93 6.44
CA THR A 88 1.32 -39.07 7.73
C THR A 88 0.11 -40.00 7.63
N ALA A 89 -0.73 -39.82 6.61
CA ALA A 89 -1.86 -40.71 6.35
C ALA A 89 -1.41 -42.14 6.00
N GLU A 90 -0.32 -42.30 5.24
CA GLU A 90 0.25 -43.61 4.87
C GLU A 90 0.79 -44.40 6.07
N ARG A 91 1.18 -43.72 7.16
CA ARG A 91 1.54 -44.36 8.44
C ARG A 91 0.31 -44.88 9.22
N GLY A 92 -0.91 -44.65 8.75
CA GLY A 92 -2.14 -45.03 9.44
C GLY A 92 -2.68 -43.98 10.43
N VAL A 93 -2.07 -42.79 10.48
CA VAL A 93 -2.55 -41.68 11.30
C VAL A 93 -3.85 -41.13 10.69
N ARG A 94 -4.87 -40.86 11.51
CA ARG A 94 -6.11 -40.24 11.03
C ARG A 94 -5.89 -38.76 10.75
N VAL A 95 -6.01 -38.34 9.49
CA VAL A 95 -5.79 -36.95 9.09
C VAL A 95 -7.12 -36.28 8.77
N TYR A 96 -7.43 -35.21 9.50
CA TYR A 96 -8.61 -34.37 9.34
C TYR A 96 -8.18 -32.99 8.87
N VAL A 97 -8.74 -32.52 7.76
CA VAL A 97 -8.40 -31.22 7.18
C VAL A 97 -9.65 -30.39 6.96
N MET A 98 -9.63 -29.16 7.49
CA MET A 98 -10.65 -28.16 7.29
C MET A 98 -10.12 -27.04 6.41
N VAL A 99 -10.79 -26.76 5.28
CA VAL A 99 -10.42 -25.66 4.38
C VAL A 99 -11.61 -24.81 3.98
N ALA A 100 -11.36 -23.59 3.50
CA ALA A 100 -12.42 -22.76 2.97
C ALA A 100 -13.09 -23.42 1.76
N SER A 101 -14.41 -23.21 1.58
CA SER A 101 -15.15 -23.82 0.49
C SER A 101 -14.66 -23.35 -0.89
N GLU A 102 -14.70 -24.28 -1.85
CA GLU A 102 -14.31 -24.06 -3.23
C GLU A 102 -15.11 -22.96 -3.94
N ALA A 103 -16.36 -22.75 -3.53
CA ALA A 103 -17.23 -21.70 -4.04
C ALA A 103 -16.72 -20.28 -3.72
N ARG A 104 -15.99 -20.12 -2.61
CA ARG A 104 -15.37 -18.84 -2.21
C ARG A 104 -14.05 -18.59 -2.95
N LEU A 105 -13.28 -19.64 -3.24
CA LEU A 105 -12.00 -19.55 -3.94
C LEU A 105 -12.10 -18.94 -5.35
N GLY A 106 -13.27 -18.99 -5.99
CA GLY A 106 -13.52 -18.37 -7.30
C GLY A 106 -14.01 -16.92 -7.26
N ARG A 107 -14.32 -16.37 -6.08
CA ARG A 107 -14.94 -15.05 -5.90
C ARG A 107 -13.99 -14.00 -5.32
N GLU A 108 -12.86 -14.40 -4.74
CA GLU A 108 -11.86 -13.43 -4.29
C GLU A 108 -11.12 -12.83 -5.49
N PRO A 109 -11.02 -11.49 -5.57
CA PRO A 109 -10.29 -10.84 -6.65
C PRO A 109 -8.81 -11.25 -6.58
N SER A 110 -8.36 -11.98 -7.61
CA SER A 110 -6.96 -12.36 -7.78
C SER A 110 -6.08 -11.10 -7.75
N GLN A 111 -5.10 -11.06 -6.84
CA GLN A 111 -4.12 -9.97 -6.77
C GLN A 111 -2.90 -10.23 -7.66
N GLY A 112 -2.99 -11.20 -8.58
CA GLY A 112 -1.97 -11.52 -9.58
C GLY A 112 -1.90 -13.01 -9.96
N GLU A 113 -1.03 -13.34 -10.92
CA GLU A 113 -0.82 -14.71 -11.42
C GLU A 113 -0.37 -15.71 -10.33
N PHE A 114 0.30 -15.24 -9.28
CA PHE A 114 0.73 -16.05 -8.15
C PHE A 114 -0.45 -16.69 -7.40
N ASP A 115 -1.56 -15.95 -7.29
CA ASP A 115 -2.76 -16.45 -6.61
C ASP A 115 -3.41 -17.56 -7.45
N GLN A 116 -3.48 -17.40 -8.77
CA GLN A 116 -4.06 -18.42 -9.67
C GLN A 116 -3.31 -19.75 -9.62
N LYS A 117 -1.97 -19.72 -9.63
CA LYS A 117 -1.14 -20.93 -9.48
C LYS A 117 -1.35 -21.60 -8.13
N THR A 118 -1.43 -20.81 -7.06
CA THR A 118 -1.71 -21.30 -5.70
C THR A 118 -3.07 -21.98 -5.62
N HIS A 119 -4.12 -21.40 -6.20
CA HIS A 119 -5.45 -22.01 -6.27
C HIS A 119 -5.46 -23.31 -7.10
N ALA A 120 -4.76 -23.34 -8.24
CA ALA A 120 -4.68 -24.53 -9.07
C ALA A 120 -3.97 -25.68 -8.34
N HIS A 121 -2.86 -25.39 -7.66
CA HIS A 121 -2.16 -26.37 -6.83
C HIS A 121 -3.03 -26.84 -5.67
N HIS A 122 -3.72 -25.94 -4.96
CA HIS A 122 -4.65 -26.33 -3.91
C HIS A 122 -5.73 -27.32 -4.41
N LYS A 123 -6.34 -27.05 -5.57
CA LYS A 123 -7.32 -27.97 -6.18
C LYS A 123 -6.71 -29.32 -6.56
N ALA A 124 -5.46 -29.33 -7.03
CA ALA A 124 -4.75 -30.57 -7.33
C ALA A 124 -4.50 -31.40 -6.05
N MET A 125 -4.04 -30.75 -4.98
CA MET A 125 -3.80 -31.38 -3.68
C MET A 125 -5.06 -32.04 -3.12
N LEU A 126 -6.23 -31.39 -3.21
CA LEU A 126 -7.51 -31.97 -2.77
C LEU A 126 -7.81 -33.31 -3.47
N LYS A 127 -7.53 -33.40 -4.78
CA LYS A 127 -7.70 -34.64 -5.56
C LYS A 127 -6.68 -35.71 -5.17
N THR A 128 -5.43 -35.31 -4.94
CA THR A 128 -4.33 -36.21 -4.57
C THR A 128 -4.56 -36.83 -3.19
N LEU A 129 -4.91 -36.02 -2.20
CA LEU A 129 -5.02 -36.45 -0.80
C LEU A 129 -6.41 -36.96 -0.42
N GLY A 130 -7.47 -36.62 -1.15
CA GLY A 130 -8.86 -36.90 -0.77
C GLY A 130 -9.25 -38.38 -0.66
N LYS A 131 -8.33 -39.33 -0.93
CA LYS A 131 -8.49 -40.77 -0.65
C LYS A 131 -7.90 -41.21 0.68
N SER A 132 -6.98 -40.43 1.24
CA SER A 132 -6.18 -40.78 2.43
C SER A 132 -6.45 -39.83 3.59
N VAL A 133 -7.07 -38.68 3.32
CA VAL A 133 -7.35 -37.59 4.26
C VAL A 133 -8.82 -37.23 4.19
N LEU A 134 -9.46 -36.97 5.33
CA LEU A 134 -10.82 -36.44 5.37
C LEU A 134 -10.78 -34.93 5.24
N PHE A 135 -11.26 -34.39 4.12
CA PHE A 135 -11.50 -32.96 3.98
C PHE A 135 -12.94 -32.61 4.32
N ARG A 136 -13.11 -31.53 5.08
CA ARG A 136 -14.38 -30.82 5.22
C ARG A 136 -14.19 -29.34 4.94
N THR A 137 -15.20 -28.72 4.32
CA THR A 137 -15.08 -27.34 3.85
C THR A 137 -16.29 -26.51 4.21
N ALA A 138 -16.07 -25.23 4.48
CA ALA A 138 -17.13 -24.25 4.61
C ALA A 138 -16.64 -22.87 4.21
N ALA A 139 -17.52 -22.00 3.73
CA ALA A 139 -17.13 -20.66 3.27
C ALA A 139 -16.48 -19.80 4.38
N HIS A 140 -16.84 -20.02 5.65
CA HIS A 140 -16.38 -19.22 6.79
C HIS A 140 -15.10 -19.74 7.45
N PHE A 141 -14.55 -20.89 7.05
CA PHE A 141 -13.30 -21.40 7.65
C PHE A 141 -12.09 -20.54 7.25
N HIS A 142 -11.49 -19.87 8.25
CA HIS A 142 -10.32 -19.04 8.01
C HIS A 142 -9.20 -19.21 9.07
N ALA A 143 -9.44 -19.97 10.14
CA ALA A 143 -8.38 -20.37 11.07
C ALA A 143 -7.20 -21.09 10.37
N LYS A 144 -5.99 -20.93 10.91
CA LYS A 144 -4.81 -21.68 10.46
C LYS A 144 -4.11 -22.36 11.64
N VAL A 145 -4.10 -23.68 11.64
CA VAL A 145 -3.57 -24.49 12.75
C VAL A 145 -3.15 -25.87 12.26
N VAL A 146 -2.10 -26.41 12.85
CA VAL A 146 -1.66 -27.80 12.70
C VAL A 146 -1.56 -28.42 14.09
N LEU A 147 -2.38 -29.42 14.37
CA LEU A 147 -2.39 -30.17 15.63
C LEU A 147 -2.05 -31.64 15.37
N ILE A 148 -1.38 -32.27 16.32
CA ILE A 148 -1.18 -33.71 16.37
C ILE A 148 -1.64 -34.25 17.73
N ASP A 149 -2.18 -35.46 17.70
CA ASP A 149 -2.54 -36.28 18.86
C ASP A 149 -3.26 -35.48 19.99
N PRO A 150 -4.26 -34.62 19.66
CA PRO A 150 -4.79 -33.60 20.59
C PRO A 150 -5.49 -34.16 21.83
N TYR A 151 -5.71 -35.48 21.90
CA TYR A 151 -6.38 -36.15 23.01
C TYR A 151 -5.52 -37.22 23.69
N THR A 152 -4.28 -37.43 23.21
CA THR A 152 -3.37 -38.47 23.73
C THR A 152 -2.00 -37.90 24.05
N ARG A 153 -1.40 -37.15 23.12
CA ARG A 153 -0.12 -36.44 23.29
C ARG A 153 -0.19 -35.07 22.61
N PRO A 154 -0.91 -34.11 23.21
CA PRO A 154 -1.28 -32.88 22.52
C PRO A 154 -0.05 -32.04 22.15
N ALA A 155 0.13 -31.79 20.86
CA ALA A 155 1.11 -30.84 20.35
C ALA A 155 0.55 -30.12 19.12
N GLY A 156 0.92 -28.85 18.94
CA GLY A 156 0.36 -28.06 17.85
C GLY A 156 0.95 -26.69 17.70
N VAL A 157 0.63 -26.08 16.56
CA VAL A 157 1.04 -24.72 16.19
C VAL A 157 -0.17 -23.99 15.61
N LEU A 158 -0.47 -22.81 16.14
CA LEU A 158 -1.42 -21.85 15.53
C LEU A 158 -0.63 -20.89 14.64
N LEU A 159 -1.16 -20.57 13.46
CA LEU A 159 -0.49 -19.77 12.44
C LEU A 159 -1.33 -18.56 12.05
N THR A 160 -0.65 -17.48 11.64
CA THR A 160 -1.26 -16.41 10.84
C THR A 160 -1.25 -16.76 9.34
N ALA A 161 -0.38 -17.71 8.96
CA ALA A 161 -0.09 -18.14 7.60
C ALA A 161 -1.06 -19.20 7.08
N ASN A 162 -1.40 -19.08 5.80
CA ASN A 162 -1.88 -20.23 5.03
C ASN A 162 -0.74 -21.24 4.82
N LEU A 163 -1.07 -22.49 4.52
CA LEU A 163 -0.08 -23.56 4.30
C LEU A 163 0.35 -23.59 2.83
N THR A 164 0.81 -22.45 2.32
CA THR A 164 1.29 -22.26 0.95
C THR A 164 2.79 -21.97 0.94
N GLU A 165 3.48 -22.29 -0.16
CA GLU A 165 4.93 -22.09 -0.24
C GLU A 165 5.32 -20.63 0.09
N GLY A 166 4.68 -19.65 -0.56
CA GLY A 166 5.00 -18.24 -0.33
C GLY A 166 4.69 -17.75 1.09
N ALA A 167 3.65 -18.28 1.74
CA ALA A 167 3.35 -17.91 3.12
C ALA A 167 4.38 -18.48 4.10
N LEU A 168 4.86 -19.72 3.87
CA LEU A 168 5.82 -20.37 4.75
C LEU A 168 7.28 -19.93 4.51
N THR A 169 7.62 -19.38 3.34
CA THR A 169 9.02 -19.07 2.98
C THR A 169 9.32 -17.61 2.62
N ARG A 170 8.33 -16.73 2.51
CA ARG A 170 8.56 -15.35 2.03
C ARG A 170 7.83 -14.29 2.83
N ASN A 171 6.54 -14.50 3.13
CA ASN A 171 5.73 -13.50 3.79
C ASN A 171 6.21 -13.24 5.22
N GLU A 172 5.92 -12.07 5.79
CA GLU A 172 6.05 -11.85 7.23
C GLU A 172 4.81 -12.42 7.93
N GLU A 173 4.92 -13.66 8.42
CA GLU A 173 3.89 -14.41 9.16
C GLU A 173 4.42 -14.84 10.53
N LEU A 174 3.51 -15.15 11.46
CA LEU A 174 3.81 -15.70 12.78
C LEU A 174 3.24 -17.11 12.93
N ALA A 175 3.92 -17.91 13.74
CA ALA A 175 3.41 -19.16 14.25
C ALA A 175 3.72 -19.30 15.74
N VAL A 176 2.77 -19.78 16.52
CA VAL A 176 2.92 -19.98 17.96
C VAL A 176 2.81 -21.45 18.29
N ARG A 177 3.83 -21.99 18.97
CA ARG A 177 3.77 -23.32 19.58
C ARG A 177 2.80 -23.27 20.76
N LEU A 178 1.83 -24.19 20.74
CA LEU A 178 0.74 -24.22 21.70
C LEU A 178 1.10 -25.08 22.91
N SER A 179 0.56 -24.71 24.07
CA SER A 179 0.56 -25.58 25.25
C SER A 179 -0.41 -26.76 25.04
N PRO A 180 -0.26 -27.87 25.80
CA PRO A 180 -1.19 -29.01 25.67
C PRO A 180 -2.65 -28.62 25.87
N THR A 181 -2.95 -27.75 26.82
CA THR A 181 -4.32 -27.29 27.10
C THR A 181 -4.87 -26.40 25.98
N GLN A 182 -4.02 -25.59 25.34
CA GLN A 182 -4.39 -24.82 24.15
C GLN A 182 -4.71 -25.74 22.95
N VAL A 183 -3.92 -26.80 22.76
CA VAL A 183 -4.15 -27.81 21.71
C VAL A 183 -5.51 -28.48 21.92
N GLU A 184 -5.81 -28.93 23.13
CA GLU A 184 -7.10 -29.54 23.48
C GLU A 184 -8.27 -28.56 23.25
N GLY A 185 -8.12 -27.30 23.69
CA GLY A 185 -9.13 -26.26 23.50
C GLY A 185 -9.41 -25.97 22.02
N ILE A 186 -8.37 -25.82 21.19
CA ILE A 186 -8.54 -25.65 19.74
C ILE A 186 -9.15 -26.91 19.11
N ALA A 187 -8.73 -28.11 19.52
CA ALA A 187 -9.32 -29.35 19.01
C ALA A 187 -10.82 -29.43 19.31
N GLY A 188 -11.28 -28.88 20.43
CA GLY A 188 -12.71 -28.70 20.72
C GLY A 188 -13.43 -27.84 19.68
N TYR A 189 -12.88 -26.66 19.35
CA TYR A 189 -13.44 -25.76 18.32
C TYR A 189 -13.44 -26.41 16.94
N LEU A 190 -12.33 -27.04 16.55
CA LEU A 190 -12.22 -27.74 15.27
C LEU A 190 -13.19 -28.92 15.19
N ARG A 191 -13.35 -29.69 16.27
CA ARG A 191 -14.34 -30.77 16.33
C ARG A 191 -15.76 -30.23 16.11
N TRP A 192 -16.15 -29.18 16.85
CA TRP A 192 -17.46 -28.56 16.65
C TRP A 192 -17.64 -28.05 15.22
N ALA A 193 -16.72 -27.23 14.72
CA ALA A 193 -16.82 -26.64 13.39
C ALA A 193 -16.82 -27.71 12.28
N MET A 194 -15.95 -28.73 12.39
CA MET A 194 -15.88 -29.82 11.43
C MET A 194 -17.18 -30.61 11.35
N TRP A 195 -17.83 -30.87 12.48
CA TRP A 195 -19.00 -31.76 12.54
C TRP A 195 -20.35 -31.04 12.55
N GLN A 196 -20.42 -29.75 12.89
CA GLN A 196 -21.64 -28.93 12.89
C GLN A 196 -21.74 -27.99 11.69
N THR A 197 -20.65 -27.32 11.33
CA THR A 197 -20.71 -26.15 10.44
C THR A 197 -20.12 -26.41 9.06
N ALA A 198 -19.45 -27.53 8.84
CA ALA A 198 -18.96 -27.89 7.52
C ALA A 198 -20.11 -28.01 6.51
N GLU A 199 -19.94 -27.42 5.34
CA GLU A 199 -20.91 -27.43 4.24
C GLU A 199 -20.70 -28.62 3.31
N HIS A 200 -19.43 -28.97 3.05
CA HIS A 200 -19.06 -30.09 2.18
C HIS A 200 -18.00 -30.99 2.79
N GLU A 201 -17.92 -32.22 2.28
CA GLU A 201 -16.91 -33.21 2.63
C GLU A 201 -16.38 -33.96 1.39
N LEU A 202 -15.11 -34.35 1.43
CA LEU A 202 -14.46 -35.16 0.40
C LEU A 202 -14.03 -36.50 1.01
N LEU A 203 -14.71 -37.58 0.61
CA LEU A 203 -14.52 -38.92 1.18
C LEU A 203 -13.75 -39.89 0.27
N ASN A 204 -13.74 -39.65 -1.04
CA ASN A 204 -13.27 -40.62 -2.04
C ASN A 204 -12.30 -40.02 -3.08
N GLY A 205 -11.85 -38.78 -2.86
CA GLY A 205 -10.95 -38.05 -3.75
C GLY A 205 -11.52 -37.66 -5.11
N LYS A 206 -12.85 -37.77 -5.31
CA LYS A 206 -13.51 -37.36 -6.56
C LYS A 206 -14.26 -36.04 -6.41
N ASP A 207 -15.39 -36.08 -5.71
CA ASP A 207 -16.34 -34.97 -5.66
C ASP A 207 -16.69 -34.61 -4.21
N PHE A 208 -16.82 -33.32 -3.96
CA PHE A 208 -17.37 -32.80 -2.71
C PHE A 208 -18.86 -33.14 -2.62
N LYS A 209 -19.28 -33.61 -1.45
CA LYS A 209 -20.68 -33.89 -1.12
C LYS A 209 -21.12 -32.98 0.02
N ALA A 210 -22.41 -32.67 0.09
CA ALA A 210 -22.95 -31.96 1.24
C ALA A 210 -22.65 -32.72 2.53
N ALA A 211 -21.98 -32.05 3.47
CA ALA A 211 -21.72 -32.60 4.79
C ALA A 211 -23.00 -32.50 5.63
N LYS A 212 -23.29 -33.57 6.39
CA LYS A 212 -24.42 -33.57 7.33
C LYS A 212 -23.92 -33.23 8.73
N PRO A 213 -24.58 -32.29 9.43
CA PRO A 213 -24.31 -32.07 10.85
C PRO A 213 -24.54 -33.35 11.67
N ILE A 214 -23.63 -33.65 12.59
CA ILE A 214 -23.78 -34.76 13.53
C ILE A 214 -24.59 -34.27 14.74
N LYS A 215 -25.53 -35.04 15.30
CA LYS A 215 -26.26 -34.57 16.49
C LYS A 215 -25.32 -34.50 17.72
N ASP A 216 -25.61 -33.60 18.64
CA ASP A 216 -24.98 -33.51 19.98
C ASP A 216 -23.50 -33.06 20.06
N VAL A 217 -22.92 -32.47 19.00
CA VAL A 217 -21.63 -31.79 19.14
C VAL A 217 -21.87 -30.33 19.54
N GLN A 218 -21.68 -30.04 20.82
CA GLN A 218 -21.88 -28.70 21.39
C GLN A 218 -20.77 -27.74 20.97
N HIS A 219 -21.11 -26.45 20.84
CA HIS A 219 -20.11 -25.39 20.73
C HIS A 219 -19.26 -25.37 22.01
N PRO A 220 -17.92 -25.34 21.91
CA PRO A 220 -17.06 -25.38 23.08
C PRO A 220 -17.03 -24.02 23.78
N ALA A 221 -17.15 -24.04 25.10
CA ALA A 221 -16.93 -22.84 25.91
C ALA A 221 -15.48 -22.32 25.74
N PRO A 222 -15.25 -21.00 25.82
CA PRO A 222 -13.90 -20.44 25.82
C PRO A 222 -13.06 -21.00 26.97
N GLN A 223 -11.94 -21.65 26.66
CA GLN A 223 -11.06 -22.30 27.64
C GLN A 223 -9.58 -22.15 27.27
N ALA A 224 -8.69 -22.45 28.22
CA ALA A 224 -7.26 -22.67 28.00
C ALA A 224 -6.50 -21.56 27.25
N GLY A 225 -6.87 -20.29 27.45
CA GLY A 225 -6.20 -19.17 26.77
C GLY A 225 -6.47 -19.11 25.27
N ILE A 226 -7.56 -19.72 24.78
CA ILE A 226 -8.00 -19.63 23.38
C ILE A 226 -9.20 -18.68 23.29
N ARG A 227 -9.22 -17.89 22.23
CA ARG A 227 -10.37 -17.06 21.83
C ARG A 227 -10.74 -17.40 20.40
N ALA A 228 -12.04 -17.46 20.12
CA ALA A 228 -12.55 -17.75 18.79
C ALA A 228 -13.54 -16.67 18.36
N THR A 229 -13.50 -16.37 17.07
CA THR A 229 -14.64 -15.79 16.36
C THR A 229 -15.35 -16.94 15.65
N THR A 230 -16.65 -17.09 15.92
CA THR A 230 -17.55 -18.03 15.27
C THR A 230 -18.91 -17.34 15.10
N ALA A 231 -19.84 -17.96 14.37
CA ALA A 231 -21.22 -17.47 14.27
C ALA A 231 -21.95 -17.31 15.64
N GLU A 232 -21.43 -17.91 16.71
CA GLU A 232 -22.01 -17.85 18.06
C GLU A 232 -21.24 -16.90 19.00
N HIS A 233 -20.03 -16.46 18.64
CA HIS A 233 -19.13 -15.81 19.59
C HIS A 233 -18.07 -14.92 18.90
N THR A 234 -17.80 -13.72 19.44
CA THR A 234 -16.81 -12.75 18.92
C THR A 234 -15.64 -12.55 19.89
N GLY A 235 -15.10 -13.67 20.39
CA GLY A 235 -14.18 -13.69 21.53
C GLY A 235 -12.82 -13.06 21.26
N ILE A 236 -12.37 -13.08 20.00
CA ILE A 236 -11.15 -12.39 19.59
C ILE A 236 -11.38 -10.88 19.72
N ALA A 237 -12.42 -10.34 19.07
CA ALA A 237 -12.75 -8.91 19.11
C ALA A 237 -12.92 -8.39 20.54
N GLN A 238 -13.68 -9.11 21.37
CA GLN A 238 -13.89 -8.77 22.78
C GLN A 238 -12.57 -8.69 23.57
N HIS A 239 -11.69 -9.67 23.40
CA HIS A 239 -10.41 -9.67 24.09
C HIS A 239 -9.49 -8.54 23.59
N LEU A 240 -9.40 -8.32 22.28
CA LEU A 240 -8.57 -7.26 21.73
C LEU A 240 -9.04 -5.88 22.22
N LEU A 241 -10.36 -5.61 22.24
CA LEU A 241 -10.90 -4.35 22.78
C LEU A 241 -10.57 -4.17 24.27
N GLN A 242 -10.64 -5.24 25.06
CA GLN A 242 -10.24 -5.21 26.46
C GLN A 242 -8.75 -4.90 26.61
N ALA A 243 -7.88 -5.58 25.84
CA ALA A 243 -6.44 -5.37 25.87
C ALA A 243 -6.06 -3.94 25.50
N LEU A 244 -6.71 -3.35 24.49
CA LEU A 244 -6.50 -1.94 24.13
C LEU A 244 -6.96 -0.97 25.22
N SER A 245 -7.99 -1.33 25.98
CA SER A 245 -8.47 -0.54 27.12
C SER A 245 -7.48 -0.57 28.28
N ASN A 246 -6.80 -1.71 28.49
CA ASN A 246 -5.86 -1.92 29.60
C ASN A 246 -4.45 -1.40 29.31
N ALA A 247 -4.04 -1.35 28.04
CA ALA A 247 -2.74 -0.83 27.63
C ALA A 247 -2.50 0.55 28.23
N SER A 248 -1.31 0.83 28.74
CA SER A 248 -1.05 2.08 29.48
C SER A 248 -0.10 3.02 28.74
N SER A 249 0.83 2.47 27.96
CA SER A 249 1.87 3.26 27.31
C SER A 249 2.19 2.82 25.88
N HIS A 250 2.04 1.52 25.56
CA HIS A 250 2.52 0.99 24.28
C HIS A 250 1.62 -0.13 23.77
N ILE A 251 1.20 -0.01 22.52
CA ILE A 251 0.49 -1.03 21.76
C ILE A 251 1.30 -1.31 20.49
N ILE A 252 1.50 -2.59 20.18
CA ILE A 252 2.02 -3.02 18.88
C ILE A 252 0.99 -3.97 18.27
N VAL A 253 0.54 -3.65 17.06
CA VAL A 253 -0.47 -4.43 16.35
C VAL A 253 -0.04 -4.69 14.93
N SER A 254 -0.28 -5.91 14.45
CA SER A 254 -0.08 -6.29 13.05
C SER A 254 -1.36 -6.90 12.49
N SER A 255 -1.63 -6.61 11.22
CA SER A 255 -2.72 -7.25 10.49
C SER A 255 -2.53 -7.10 8.99
N PHE A 256 -3.05 -8.07 8.23
CA PHE A 256 -3.29 -7.90 6.82
C PHE A 256 -4.52 -7.01 6.62
N GLY A 257 -5.72 -7.44 6.98
CA GLY A 257 -6.99 -6.72 6.80
C GLY A 257 -7.20 -5.60 7.82
N TRP A 258 -7.79 -4.48 7.36
CA TRP A 258 -8.09 -3.30 8.16
C TRP A 258 -9.38 -2.65 7.68
N ASP A 259 -10.33 -2.44 8.58
CA ASP A 259 -11.54 -1.68 8.29
C ASP A 259 -11.58 -0.41 9.17
N PRO A 260 -11.60 0.81 8.58
CA PRO A 260 -11.62 2.05 9.34
C PRO A 260 -12.86 2.21 10.24
N GLN A 261 -13.97 1.53 9.94
CA GLN A 261 -15.23 1.63 10.67
C GLN A 261 -15.36 0.57 11.77
N HIS A 262 -14.44 -0.40 11.82
CA HIS A 262 -14.52 -1.45 12.82
C HIS A 262 -14.11 -0.89 14.20
N PRO A 263 -14.84 -1.19 15.30
CA PRO A 263 -14.55 -0.65 16.64
C PRO A 263 -13.11 -0.84 17.13
N MET A 264 -12.44 -1.90 16.67
CA MET A 264 -11.01 -2.12 16.93
C MET A 264 -10.11 -1.02 16.37
N VAL A 265 -10.32 -0.59 15.12
CA VAL A 265 -9.50 0.45 14.49
C VAL A 265 -9.82 1.80 15.10
N GLU A 266 -11.11 2.10 15.34
CA GLU A 266 -11.53 3.30 16.06
C GLU A 266 -10.87 3.40 17.44
N ARG A 267 -10.81 2.28 18.17
CA ARG A 267 -10.17 2.25 19.49
C ARG A 267 -8.66 2.49 19.40
N LEU A 268 -7.97 1.91 18.41
CA LEU A 268 -6.55 2.17 18.19
C LEU A 268 -6.29 3.67 17.88
N CYS A 269 -7.10 4.27 17.02
CA CYS A 269 -7.06 5.71 16.74
C CYS A 269 -7.30 6.53 18.01
N GLN A 270 -8.24 6.13 18.86
CA GLN A 270 -8.47 6.78 20.15
C GLN A 270 -7.23 6.70 21.06
N ARG A 271 -6.63 5.50 21.24
CA ARG A 271 -5.44 5.34 22.08
C ARG A 271 -4.25 6.16 21.57
N ALA A 272 -4.07 6.25 20.26
CA ALA A 272 -3.03 7.08 19.65
C ALA A 272 -3.25 8.59 19.96
N ARG A 273 -4.49 9.08 19.84
CA ARG A 273 -4.84 10.48 20.19
C ARG A 273 -4.68 10.79 21.68
N GLU A 274 -4.85 9.79 22.53
CA GLU A 274 -4.61 9.88 23.99
C GLU A 274 -3.11 9.89 24.33
N GLY A 275 -2.23 9.82 23.33
CA GLY A 275 -0.78 9.93 23.48
C GLY A 275 -0.05 8.61 23.72
N LEU A 276 -0.75 7.47 23.63
CA LEU A 276 -0.07 6.17 23.69
C LEU A 276 0.78 5.96 22.45
N LYS A 277 1.93 5.30 22.62
CA LYS A 277 2.70 4.81 21.50
C LYS A 277 1.94 3.67 20.85
N VAL A 278 1.32 3.91 19.70
CA VAL A 278 0.67 2.88 18.90
C VAL A 278 1.54 2.59 17.68
N THR A 279 2.07 1.37 17.60
CA THR A 279 2.84 0.88 16.46
C THR A 279 1.98 -0.07 15.64
N VAL A 280 1.83 0.23 14.35
CA VAL A 280 1.04 -0.54 13.39
C VAL A 280 1.97 -1.14 12.34
N LEU A 281 1.93 -2.47 12.18
CA LEU A 281 2.64 -3.18 11.12
C LEU A 281 1.62 -3.69 10.09
N ALA A 282 1.72 -3.23 8.85
CA ALA A 282 0.71 -3.49 7.84
C ALA A 282 1.31 -3.84 6.48
N ARG A 283 0.50 -4.48 5.63
CA ARG A 283 0.83 -4.63 4.21
C ARG A 283 0.51 -3.34 3.46
N VAL A 284 1.44 -2.87 2.63
CA VAL A 284 1.22 -1.74 1.73
C VAL A 284 0.27 -2.17 0.61
N ARG A 285 -0.98 -1.68 0.64
CA ARG A 285 -1.97 -1.89 -0.42
C ARG A 285 -3.08 -0.83 -0.39
N PRO A 286 -3.74 -0.53 -1.53
CA PRO A 286 -4.81 0.47 -1.60
C PRO A 286 -5.98 0.23 -0.63
N SER A 287 -6.44 -1.02 -0.48
CA SER A 287 -7.61 -1.31 0.37
C SER A 287 -7.37 -1.10 1.87
N ALA A 288 -6.11 -1.07 2.33
CA ALA A 288 -5.79 -0.77 3.73
C ALA A 288 -5.62 0.74 3.98
N MET A 289 -5.40 1.54 2.94
CA MET A 289 -5.03 2.96 3.08
C MET A 289 -6.02 3.77 3.91
N PRO A 290 -7.35 3.66 3.75
CA PRO A 290 -8.28 4.44 4.56
C PRO A 290 -8.10 4.24 6.08
N ALA A 291 -7.95 3.00 6.54
CA ALA A 291 -7.71 2.69 7.94
C ALA A 291 -6.31 3.12 8.41
N LEU A 292 -5.28 2.84 7.60
CA LEU A 292 -3.89 3.17 7.95
C LEU A 292 -3.65 4.68 8.01
N LEU A 293 -4.30 5.46 7.15
CA LEU A 293 -4.28 6.92 7.20
C LEU A 293 -4.96 7.43 8.46
N ALA A 294 -6.16 6.93 8.79
CA ALA A 294 -6.85 7.32 10.02
C ALA A 294 -6.01 7.04 11.28
N LEU A 295 -5.29 5.91 11.31
CA LEU A 295 -4.35 5.57 12.37
C LEU A 295 -3.16 6.53 12.42
N ALA A 296 -2.52 6.81 11.28
CA ALA A 296 -1.37 7.70 11.20
C ALA A 296 -1.73 9.15 11.56
N GLU A 297 -2.86 9.66 11.06
CA GLU A 297 -3.42 10.98 11.39
C GLU A 297 -3.78 11.09 12.88
N SER A 298 -4.14 9.97 13.51
CA SER A 298 -4.38 9.88 14.95
C SER A 298 -3.09 9.83 15.79
N GLY A 299 -1.92 9.80 15.16
CA GLY A 299 -0.61 9.77 15.83
C GLY A 299 0.06 8.39 15.92
N ALA A 300 -0.52 7.35 15.31
CA ALA A 300 0.11 6.03 15.28
C ALA A 300 1.33 5.99 14.34
N GLN A 301 2.33 5.19 14.71
CA GLN A 301 3.48 4.89 13.85
C GLN A 301 3.13 3.71 12.94
N VAL A 302 2.92 3.99 11.65
CA VAL A 302 2.49 2.98 10.69
C VAL A 302 3.66 2.56 9.79
N HIS A 303 4.01 1.28 9.87
CA HIS A 303 5.12 0.64 9.17
C HIS A 303 4.60 -0.37 8.14
N GLY A 304 5.12 -0.26 6.92
CA GLY A 304 4.61 -0.98 5.76
C GLY A 304 5.57 -2.05 5.25
N PHE A 305 4.99 -3.18 4.85
CA PHE A 305 5.70 -4.29 4.21
C PHE A 305 5.02 -4.69 2.91
N LYS A 306 5.79 -5.28 1.99
CA LYS A 306 5.22 -5.81 0.74
C LYS A 306 4.36 -7.05 0.98
N TRP A 307 4.76 -7.90 1.93
CA TRP A 307 4.20 -9.25 2.11
C TRP A 307 3.68 -9.54 3.51
N LEU A 308 3.59 -8.54 4.40
CA LEU A 308 3.11 -8.77 5.76
C LEU A 308 1.70 -9.35 5.74
N HIS A 309 1.53 -10.42 6.50
CA HIS A 309 0.26 -11.08 6.67
C HIS A 309 0.02 -11.59 8.09
N ALA A 310 1.03 -11.48 8.97
CA ALA A 310 0.89 -11.68 10.40
C ALA A 310 -0.26 -10.86 11.00
N LYS A 311 -0.99 -11.49 11.94
CA LYS A 311 -1.97 -10.83 12.80
C LYS A 311 -1.66 -11.11 14.25
N ALA A 312 -1.38 -10.05 14.99
CA ALA A 312 -0.99 -10.14 16.38
C ALA A 312 -1.22 -8.82 17.10
N LEU A 313 -1.44 -8.92 18.41
CA LEU A 313 -1.49 -7.79 19.33
C LEU A 313 -0.50 -8.04 20.46
N TRP A 314 0.19 -6.98 20.88
CA TRP A 314 0.95 -6.92 22.12
C TRP A 314 0.69 -5.57 22.79
N THR A 315 0.55 -5.57 24.11
CA THR A 315 0.43 -4.35 24.93
C THR A 315 1.41 -4.38 26.10
N ASP A 316 1.75 -3.20 26.62
CA ASP A 316 2.58 -3.06 27.81
C ASP A 316 1.92 -3.57 29.10
N ALA A 317 0.60 -3.76 29.11
CA ALA A 317 -0.14 -4.37 30.22
C ALA A 317 0.04 -5.89 30.30
N GLY A 318 0.78 -6.50 29.36
CA GLY A 318 1.02 -7.94 29.31
C GLY A 318 -0.02 -8.72 28.49
N ASP A 319 -1.01 -8.05 27.90
CA ASP A 319 -1.94 -8.68 26.97
C ASP A 319 -1.24 -8.92 25.62
N ALA A 320 -1.21 -10.18 25.18
CA ALA A 320 -0.61 -10.56 23.91
C ALA A 320 -1.35 -11.73 23.26
N MET A 321 -1.55 -11.64 21.95
CA MET A 321 -2.26 -12.65 21.16
C MET A 321 -1.67 -12.78 19.75
N VAL A 322 -1.55 -14.02 19.28
CA VAL A 322 -1.40 -14.34 17.85
C VAL A 322 -2.71 -14.96 17.36
N MET A 323 -3.19 -14.54 16.18
CA MET A 323 -4.52 -14.92 15.70
C MET A 323 -4.57 -15.08 14.18
N SER A 324 -5.59 -15.79 13.69
CA SER A 324 -5.86 -15.91 12.26
C SER A 324 -6.74 -14.80 11.70
N ALA A 325 -7.42 -14.03 12.56
CA ALA A 325 -8.33 -12.94 12.22
C ALA A 325 -7.62 -11.67 11.75
N ASN A 326 -8.12 -11.08 10.65
CA ASN A 326 -7.85 -9.70 10.28
C ASN A 326 -8.63 -8.71 11.16
N LEU A 327 -8.22 -7.44 11.18
CA LEU A 327 -8.93 -6.37 11.90
C LEU A 327 -10.02 -5.72 11.04
N GLU A 328 -10.96 -6.54 10.60
CA GLU A 328 -12.11 -6.17 9.76
C GLU A 328 -13.31 -7.07 10.14
N PRO A 329 -14.55 -6.69 9.79
CA PRO A 329 -15.76 -7.42 10.21
C PRO A 329 -15.68 -8.90 9.89
N HIS A 330 -15.17 -9.25 8.71
CA HIS A 330 -15.05 -10.64 8.33
C HIS A 330 -14.17 -11.47 9.27
N GLY A 331 -13.06 -10.91 9.77
CA GLY A 331 -12.18 -11.62 10.69
C GLY A 331 -12.68 -11.62 12.14
N LEU A 332 -13.41 -10.57 12.55
CA LEU A 332 -13.73 -10.36 13.96
C LEU A 332 -15.16 -10.71 14.35
N ASP A 333 -16.10 -10.73 13.38
CA ASP A 333 -17.53 -10.83 13.63
C ASP A 333 -18.20 -12.08 13.04
N ASP A 334 -17.87 -12.48 11.80
CA ASP A 334 -18.72 -13.43 11.03
C ASP A 334 -18.02 -14.67 10.44
N SER A 335 -16.74 -14.91 10.74
CA SER A 335 -15.98 -16.07 10.26
C SER A 335 -15.68 -17.11 11.36
N PHE A 336 -14.94 -18.17 11.02
CA PHE A 336 -14.33 -19.09 11.96
C PHE A 336 -12.83 -18.82 12.07
N GLU A 337 -12.44 -18.16 13.16
CA GLU A 337 -11.07 -17.72 13.43
C GLU A 337 -10.66 -18.11 14.85
N LEU A 338 -9.35 -18.28 15.06
CA LEU A 338 -8.78 -18.66 16.34
C LEU A 338 -7.65 -17.71 16.74
N GLY A 339 -7.57 -17.40 18.02
CA GLY A 339 -6.52 -16.63 18.65
C GLY A 339 -5.99 -17.33 19.90
N ALA A 340 -4.68 -17.36 20.05
CA ALA A 340 -3.99 -17.90 21.22
C ALA A 340 -3.48 -16.73 22.08
N LEU A 341 -3.93 -16.68 23.34
CA LEU A 341 -3.36 -15.83 24.37
C LEU A 341 -1.97 -16.34 24.73
N LEU A 342 -1.03 -15.42 24.85
CA LEU A 342 0.36 -15.74 25.13
C LEU A 342 0.68 -15.61 26.62
N ASP A 343 1.48 -16.54 27.13
CA ASP A 343 2.06 -16.38 28.46
C ASP A 343 3.12 -15.26 28.48
N VAL A 344 3.63 -14.92 29.66
CA VAL A 344 4.60 -13.83 29.84
C VAL A 344 5.87 -14.01 28.98
N ARG A 345 6.37 -15.24 28.81
CA ARG A 345 7.57 -15.51 28.03
C ARG A 345 7.28 -15.39 26.53
N GLN A 346 6.16 -15.96 26.09
CA GLN A 346 5.70 -15.86 24.71
C GLN A 346 5.36 -14.42 24.31
N ALA A 347 4.77 -13.64 25.22
CA ALA A 347 4.44 -12.23 24.99
C ALA A 347 5.70 -11.38 24.79
N GLU A 348 6.74 -11.58 25.60
CA GLU A 348 8.01 -10.89 25.43
C GLU A 348 8.72 -11.33 24.14
N GLU A 349 8.67 -12.62 23.79
CA GLU A 349 9.21 -13.07 22.50
C GLU A 349 8.45 -12.45 21.31
N LEU A 350 7.11 -12.42 21.36
CA LEU A 350 6.29 -11.78 20.33
C LEU A 350 6.67 -10.30 20.17
N LYS A 351 6.76 -9.56 21.28
CA LYS A 351 7.19 -8.15 21.27
C LYS A 351 8.53 -7.98 20.57
N GLN A 352 9.52 -8.82 20.87
CA GLN A 352 10.83 -8.76 20.23
C GLN A 352 10.72 -8.99 18.71
N ARG A 353 9.88 -9.93 18.25
CA ARG A 353 9.64 -10.14 16.81
C ARG A 353 8.99 -8.93 16.15
N LEU A 354 7.98 -8.35 16.77
CA LEU A 354 7.27 -7.19 16.22
C LEU A 354 8.14 -5.92 16.24
N GLN A 355 8.92 -5.69 17.30
CA GLN A 355 9.89 -4.59 17.38
C GLN A 355 11.01 -4.74 16.36
N TYR A 356 11.47 -5.96 16.13
CA TYR A 356 12.41 -6.24 15.07
C TYR A 356 11.83 -5.85 13.70
N TRP A 357 10.60 -6.29 13.39
CA TRP A 357 9.91 -5.90 12.16
C TRP A 357 9.76 -4.39 12.06
N GLN A 358 9.34 -3.71 13.13
CA GLN A 358 9.29 -2.24 13.17
C GLN A 358 10.63 -1.61 12.74
N ALA A 359 11.74 -2.10 13.27
CA ALA A 359 13.08 -1.56 13.00
C ALA A 359 13.56 -1.79 11.55
N VAL A 360 13.11 -2.87 10.90
CA VAL A 360 13.52 -3.23 9.53
C VAL A 360 12.43 -2.99 8.47
N ALA A 361 11.36 -2.31 8.86
CA ALA A 361 10.24 -2.03 7.97
C ALA A 361 10.73 -1.23 6.75
N PRO A 362 10.46 -1.71 5.52
CA PRO A 362 10.93 -1.02 4.32
C PRO A 362 10.19 0.29 4.05
N TRP A 363 8.99 0.46 4.62
CA TRP A 363 8.15 1.64 4.40
C TRP A 363 7.65 2.22 5.71
N GLN A 364 7.53 3.54 5.75
CA GLN A 364 6.83 4.29 6.80
C GLN A 364 5.76 5.17 6.15
N LEU A 365 4.55 5.18 6.70
CA LEU A 365 3.47 6.04 6.21
C LEU A 365 3.59 7.43 6.83
N LEU A 366 3.58 8.45 5.98
CA LEU A 366 3.47 9.85 6.35
C LEU A 366 2.10 10.36 5.88
N PRO A 367 1.20 10.80 6.79
CA PRO A 367 -0.18 11.15 6.42
C PRO A 367 -0.29 12.49 5.69
N ALA A 368 0.57 13.45 6.00
CA ALA A 368 0.58 14.78 5.38
C ALA A 368 2.02 15.34 5.29
N PRO A 369 2.91 14.71 4.51
CA PRO A 369 4.29 15.17 4.38
C PRO A 369 4.38 16.46 3.58
N VAL A 370 5.44 17.23 3.78
CA VAL A 370 5.93 18.17 2.77
C VAL A 370 6.95 17.48 1.86
N LEU A 371 7.22 18.04 0.68
CA LEU A 371 8.15 17.44 -0.26
C LEU A 371 9.56 17.22 0.33
N GLY A 372 9.99 18.09 1.23
CA GLY A 372 11.26 17.98 1.95
C GLY A 372 11.36 16.79 2.90
N ASP A 373 10.23 16.24 3.37
CA ASP A 373 10.19 15.03 4.20
C ASP A 373 10.44 13.76 3.37
N LEU A 374 10.28 13.87 2.04
CA LEU A 374 10.33 12.76 1.11
C LEU A 374 11.67 12.70 0.39
N SER A 375 12.17 11.49 0.16
CA SER A 375 13.41 11.26 -0.59
C SER A 375 13.46 9.87 -1.21
N GLY A 376 14.20 9.71 -2.31
CA GLY A 376 14.34 8.39 -2.91
C GLY A 376 13.03 7.88 -3.53
N GLU A 377 12.84 6.56 -3.48
CA GLU A 377 11.60 5.91 -3.91
C GLU A 377 10.49 6.11 -2.86
N VAL A 378 9.34 6.60 -3.32
CA VAL A 378 8.14 6.77 -2.50
C VAL A 378 6.90 6.27 -3.23
N GLN A 379 5.83 5.98 -2.49
CA GLN A 379 4.52 5.69 -3.08
C GLN A 379 3.51 6.74 -2.59
N LEU A 380 3.09 7.63 -3.48
CA LEU A 380 2.12 8.68 -3.19
C LEU A 380 0.70 8.13 -3.26
N TRP A 381 -0.13 8.46 -2.28
CA TRP A 381 -1.55 8.13 -2.27
C TRP A 381 -2.33 9.18 -3.05
N ARG A 382 -2.72 8.85 -4.29
CA ARG A 382 -3.41 9.76 -5.20
C ARG A 382 -4.60 9.05 -5.86
N ASN A 383 -5.77 9.67 -5.86
CA ASN A 383 -6.96 9.17 -6.57
C ASN A 383 -7.31 7.70 -6.23
N GLY A 384 -7.18 7.31 -4.96
CA GLY A 384 -7.46 5.93 -4.51
C GLY A 384 -6.42 4.90 -4.93
N ARG A 385 -5.23 5.31 -5.37
CA ARG A 385 -4.14 4.44 -5.82
C ARG A 385 -2.80 4.83 -5.19
N LEU A 386 -1.92 3.84 -5.11
CA LEU A 386 -0.52 4.04 -4.75
C LEU A 386 0.28 4.26 -6.03
N ASP A 387 0.85 5.45 -6.18
CA ASP A 387 1.60 5.86 -7.35
C ASP A 387 3.10 5.92 -7.02
N PRO A 388 3.93 5.01 -7.54
CA PRO A 388 5.35 4.99 -7.29
C PRO A 388 6.02 6.16 -8.00
N VAL A 389 6.80 6.97 -7.27
CA VAL A 389 7.57 8.07 -7.83
C VAL A 389 8.97 8.14 -7.22
N GLN A 390 9.87 8.77 -7.95
CA GLN A 390 11.21 9.07 -7.50
C GLN A 390 11.29 10.55 -7.11
N ILE A 391 11.62 10.83 -5.85
CA ILE A 391 11.90 12.20 -5.42
C ILE A 391 13.31 12.58 -5.85
N LEU A 392 13.43 13.66 -6.61
CA LEU A 392 14.71 14.18 -7.11
C LEU A 392 15.25 15.28 -6.19
N ALA A 393 16.57 15.37 -6.07
CA ALA A 393 17.19 16.48 -5.35
C ALA A 393 17.08 17.79 -6.15
N ALA A 394 17.23 17.72 -7.48
CA ALA A 394 17.05 18.84 -8.38
C ALA A 394 16.57 18.34 -9.75
N ALA A 395 15.81 19.17 -10.47
CA ALA A 395 15.47 18.96 -11.87
C ALA A 395 15.44 20.28 -12.65
N GLU A 396 15.59 20.21 -13.96
CA GLU A 396 15.47 21.36 -14.86
C GLU A 396 14.17 21.24 -15.66
N ILE A 397 13.44 22.34 -15.79
CA ILE A 397 12.22 22.38 -16.58
C ILE A 397 12.22 23.59 -17.52
N ASN A 398 11.93 23.34 -18.79
CA ASN A 398 11.71 24.38 -19.76
C ASN A 398 10.20 24.70 -19.82
N LEU A 399 9.83 25.91 -19.39
CA LEU A 399 8.44 26.37 -19.39
C LEU A 399 7.98 26.91 -20.76
N GLY A 400 8.87 26.86 -21.76
CA GLY A 400 8.57 27.22 -23.14
C GLY A 400 8.76 28.70 -23.44
N GLU A 401 7.99 29.17 -24.42
CA GLU A 401 8.06 30.51 -24.95
C GLU A 401 6.81 31.32 -24.57
N VAL A 402 7.02 32.55 -24.13
CA VAL A 402 5.97 33.55 -23.91
C VAL A 402 6.25 34.77 -24.75
N VAL A 403 5.19 35.39 -25.25
CA VAL A 403 5.29 36.57 -26.11
C VAL A 403 5.13 37.81 -25.24
N ALA A 404 6.11 38.72 -25.31
CA ALA A 404 6.04 40.03 -24.67
C ALA A 404 4.89 40.87 -25.25
N GLU A 405 4.40 41.85 -24.49
CA GLU A 405 3.40 42.78 -25.01
C GLU A 405 3.95 43.66 -26.15
N SER A 406 5.26 43.88 -26.16
CA SER A 406 5.92 44.80 -27.09
C SER A 406 7.42 44.51 -27.25
N ALA A 407 7.98 44.68 -28.44
CA ALA A 407 9.39 44.38 -28.74
C ALA A 407 10.40 45.26 -27.99
N HIS A 408 9.99 46.44 -27.51
CA HIS A 408 10.84 47.34 -26.70
C HIS A 408 10.82 47.03 -25.22
N HIS A 409 9.98 46.09 -24.78
CA HIS A 409 9.85 45.64 -23.40
C HIS A 409 9.70 44.13 -23.40
N LEU A 410 10.85 43.42 -23.49
CA LEU A 410 10.91 41.96 -23.47
C LEU A 410 10.72 41.41 -22.05
N GLU A 411 9.56 41.70 -21.49
CA GLU A 411 9.07 41.16 -20.24
C GLU A 411 7.68 40.58 -20.48
N ALA A 412 7.42 39.45 -19.84
CA ALA A 412 6.12 38.79 -19.85
C ALA A 412 5.94 38.12 -18.48
N PRO A 413 4.69 37.89 -18.04
CA PRO A 413 4.44 37.11 -16.84
C PRO A 413 5.17 35.77 -16.90
N ARG A 414 5.75 35.38 -15.77
CA ARG A 414 6.37 34.08 -15.63
C ARG A 414 5.32 32.98 -15.92
N PRO A 415 5.63 31.98 -16.76
CA PRO A 415 4.73 30.84 -16.94
C PRO A 415 4.53 30.04 -15.64
N ASP A 416 3.36 29.43 -15.49
CA ASP A 416 3.05 28.57 -14.36
C ASP A 416 3.90 27.29 -14.35
N VAL A 417 4.21 26.80 -13.14
CA VAL A 417 4.88 25.51 -12.94
C VAL A 417 3.86 24.49 -12.45
N SER A 418 3.93 23.27 -13.01
CA SER A 418 3.13 22.15 -12.54
C SER A 418 3.36 21.88 -11.06
N GLN A 419 2.29 21.61 -10.31
CA GLN A 419 2.41 21.29 -8.89
C GLN A 419 3.19 19.97 -8.68
N PRO A 420 4.14 19.90 -7.73
CA PRO A 420 4.88 18.66 -7.46
C PRO A 420 3.99 17.47 -7.09
N SER A 421 2.88 17.75 -6.40
CA SER A 421 1.87 16.76 -6.01
C SER A 421 1.21 16.05 -7.20
N GLN A 422 1.38 16.56 -8.42
CA GLN A 422 0.86 15.99 -9.66
C GLN A 422 1.98 15.51 -10.60
N SER A 423 3.25 15.75 -10.24
CA SER A 423 4.41 15.33 -11.03
C SER A 423 4.68 13.83 -10.86
N HIS A 424 5.25 13.22 -11.90
CA HIS A 424 5.84 11.89 -11.87
C HIS A 424 7.24 11.90 -11.24
N ASP A 425 7.97 13.01 -11.37
CA ASP A 425 9.32 13.20 -10.85
C ASP A 425 9.41 14.51 -10.05
N PRO A 426 8.75 14.62 -8.89
CA PRO A 426 8.84 15.80 -8.06
C PRO A 426 10.29 16.02 -7.58
N ALA A 427 10.75 17.27 -7.63
CA ALA A 427 12.11 17.64 -7.26
C ALA A 427 12.13 18.65 -6.10
N HIS A 428 13.06 18.50 -5.17
CA HIS A 428 13.26 19.48 -4.09
C HIS A 428 13.61 20.87 -4.62
N GLN A 429 14.43 20.92 -5.69
CA GLN A 429 14.77 22.16 -6.38
C GLN A 429 14.41 22.07 -7.87
N LEU A 430 13.75 23.10 -8.41
CA LEU A 430 13.50 23.22 -9.84
C LEU A 430 14.24 24.41 -10.41
N THR A 431 15.08 24.16 -11.41
CA THR A 431 15.62 25.23 -12.27
C THR A 431 14.67 25.40 -13.45
N CYS A 432 13.88 26.46 -13.40
CA CYS A 432 12.92 26.81 -14.45
C CYS A 432 13.59 27.74 -15.45
N SER A 433 13.55 27.38 -16.74
CA SER A 433 13.96 28.26 -17.84
C SER A 433 12.78 28.58 -18.75
N TRP A 434 12.65 29.83 -19.18
CA TRP A 434 11.68 30.21 -20.21
C TRP A 434 12.23 31.32 -21.09
N THR A 435 11.62 31.48 -22.25
CA THR A 435 12.05 32.47 -23.22
C THR A 435 10.93 33.46 -23.48
N VAL A 436 11.25 34.75 -23.38
CA VAL A 436 10.37 35.84 -23.77
C VAL A 436 10.75 36.29 -25.18
N THR A 437 9.80 36.26 -26.12
CA THR A 437 10.01 36.70 -27.49
C THR A 437 9.20 37.95 -27.83
N ALA A 438 9.74 38.78 -28.72
CA ALA A 438 9.03 39.94 -29.22
C ALA A 438 7.75 39.52 -29.99
N PRO A 439 6.65 40.29 -29.88
CA PRO A 439 5.45 40.03 -30.67
C PRO A 439 5.69 40.32 -32.15
N TYR A 440 5.12 39.50 -33.03
CA TYR A 440 5.13 39.73 -34.47
C TYR A 440 3.88 40.48 -34.93
N SER A 441 4.01 41.31 -35.96
CA SER A 441 2.89 42.03 -36.54
C SER A 441 1.84 41.06 -37.10
N ASN A 442 0.56 41.36 -36.91
CA ASN A 442 -0.51 40.55 -37.49
C ASN A 442 -0.36 40.43 -39.02
N PRO A 443 -0.42 39.21 -39.62
CA PRO A 443 -0.25 39.01 -41.05
C PRO A 443 -1.25 39.77 -41.95
N LYS A 444 -2.41 40.15 -41.40
CA LYS A 444 -3.46 40.91 -42.11
C LYS A 444 -3.42 42.41 -41.81
N ALA A 445 -2.43 42.90 -41.07
CA ALA A 445 -2.33 44.31 -40.74
C ALA A 445 -2.04 45.15 -42.00
N SER A 446 -2.70 46.30 -42.12
CA SER A 446 -2.50 47.22 -43.25
C SER A 446 -1.71 48.45 -42.83
N PRO A 447 -0.94 49.09 -43.73
CA PRO A 447 -0.22 50.31 -43.40
C PRO A 447 -1.16 51.44 -42.95
N HIS A 448 -0.86 52.04 -41.80
CA HIS A 448 -1.50 53.28 -41.36
C HIS A 448 -0.64 54.46 -41.80
N MET A 449 -1.27 55.44 -42.45
CA MET A 449 -0.59 56.59 -43.05
C MET A 449 -0.74 57.83 -42.16
N ARG A 450 0.20 58.78 -42.25
CA ARG A 450 0.09 60.09 -41.59
C ARG A 450 -1.13 60.85 -42.14
N PRO A 451 -1.89 61.56 -41.27
CA PRO A 451 -2.95 62.45 -41.73
C PRO A 451 -2.40 63.47 -42.72
N ALA A 452 -3.10 63.67 -43.85
CA ALA A 452 -2.74 64.71 -44.81
C ALA A 452 -3.01 66.10 -44.21
N GLN A 453 -2.01 66.98 -44.22
CA GLN A 453 -2.21 68.40 -43.94
C GLN A 453 -2.44 69.14 -45.27
N GLY A 454 -3.65 69.66 -45.48
CA GLY A 454 -4.00 70.40 -46.71
C GLY A 454 -4.08 69.53 -47.96
N LYS A 455 -3.38 69.92 -49.04
CA LYS A 455 -3.38 69.22 -50.36
C LYS A 455 -2.28 68.14 -50.47
N GLU A 456 -1.53 67.85 -49.41
CA GLU A 456 -0.48 66.84 -49.46
C GLU A 456 -1.03 65.41 -49.50
N LYS A 457 -0.34 64.51 -50.20
CA LYS A 457 -0.65 63.07 -50.17
C LYS A 457 -0.25 62.47 -48.81
N PRO A 458 -1.02 61.53 -48.24
CA PRO A 458 -0.64 60.82 -47.03
C PRO A 458 0.74 60.17 -47.18
N ARG A 459 1.63 60.38 -46.20
CA ARG A 459 2.97 59.79 -46.17
C ARG A 459 3.02 58.63 -45.17
N PRO A 460 3.80 57.56 -45.43
CA PRO A 460 3.98 56.49 -44.45
C PRO A 460 4.76 57.01 -43.25
N TYR A 461 4.53 56.40 -42.08
CA TYR A 461 5.42 56.57 -40.94
C TYR A 461 6.74 55.80 -41.15
N ALA A 462 7.81 56.26 -40.49
CA ALA A 462 9.07 55.54 -40.37
C ALA A 462 9.50 55.57 -38.90
N PRO A 463 9.54 54.41 -38.19
CA PRO A 463 9.17 53.05 -38.60
C PRO A 463 7.68 52.90 -39.00
N LYS A 464 7.33 51.79 -39.67
CA LYS A 464 5.98 51.61 -40.24
C LYS A 464 4.95 51.48 -39.12
N VAL A 465 3.83 52.18 -39.25
CA VAL A 465 2.66 51.95 -38.39
C VAL A 465 1.70 51.03 -39.13
N LEU A 466 1.24 49.99 -38.46
CA LEU A 466 0.30 49.01 -38.97
C LEU A 466 -1.02 49.11 -38.20
N ARG A 467 -2.13 48.91 -38.90
CA ARG A 467 -3.46 48.75 -38.32
C ARG A 467 -3.85 47.29 -38.39
N GLU A 468 -3.98 46.65 -37.25
CA GLU A 468 -4.37 45.26 -37.12
C GLU A 468 -5.90 45.07 -37.29
N PRO A 469 -6.36 43.85 -37.61
CA PRO A 469 -7.78 43.51 -37.53
C PRO A 469 -8.33 43.83 -36.13
N GLY A 470 -9.36 44.69 -36.07
CA GLY A 470 -9.87 45.23 -34.80
C GLY A 470 -9.46 46.68 -34.52
N GLY A 471 -8.65 47.30 -35.39
CA GLY A 471 -8.35 48.73 -35.34
C GLY A 471 -7.18 49.11 -34.44
N ARG A 472 -6.59 48.15 -33.72
CA ARG A 472 -5.35 48.31 -32.93
C ARG A 472 -4.21 48.79 -33.82
N LEU A 473 -3.50 49.83 -33.40
CA LEU A 473 -2.31 50.33 -34.08
C LEU A 473 -1.06 49.73 -33.44
N THR A 474 -0.11 49.29 -34.26
CA THR A 474 1.21 48.80 -33.83
C THR A 474 2.31 49.43 -34.66
N VAL A 475 3.50 49.60 -34.09
CA VAL A 475 4.69 50.10 -34.81
C VAL A 475 5.57 48.91 -35.17
N ALA A 476 5.73 48.63 -36.47
CA ALA A 476 6.52 47.50 -36.95
C ALA A 476 7.98 47.90 -37.20
N ILE A 477 8.89 47.10 -36.67
CA ILE A 477 10.34 47.22 -36.86
C ILE A 477 10.90 45.97 -37.55
N SER A 478 12.01 46.16 -38.25
CA SER A 478 12.70 45.13 -39.04
C SER A 478 14.16 44.94 -38.61
N GLN A 479 14.67 45.79 -37.71
CA GLN A 479 16.04 45.71 -37.21
C GLN A 479 16.18 46.43 -35.87
N PRO A 480 17.16 46.05 -35.02
CA PRO A 480 17.33 46.64 -33.68
C PRO A 480 17.49 48.16 -33.67
N GLY A 481 18.13 48.74 -34.70
CA GLY A 481 18.33 50.19 -34.82
C GLY A 481 17.05 51.01 -34.94
N GLU A 482 15.91 50.39 -35.26
CA GLU A 482 14.60 51.06 -35.40
C GLU A 482 13.84 51.16 -34.08
N LEU A 483 14.33 50.55 -33.00
CA LEU A 483 13.61 50.45 -31.73
C LEU A 483 13.37 51.81 -31.07
N ALA A 484 14.40 52.64 -30.94
CA ALA A 484 14.27 53.96 -30.30
C ALA A 484 13.32 54.89 -31.08
N PRO A 485 13.43 55.02 -32.43
CA PRO A 485 12.42 55.71 -33.22
C PRO A 485 11.00 55.11 -33.09
N ALA A 486 10.87 53.78 -33.00
CA ALA A 486 9.57 53.13 -32.85
C ALA A 486 8.90 53.43 -31.50
N VAL A 487 9.67 53.47 -30.41
CA VAL A 487 9.17 53.81 -29.06
C VAL A 487 8.72 55.27 -28.99
N GLN A 488 9.47 56.19 -29.58
CA GLN A 488 9.04 57.58 -29.68
C GLN A 488 7.71 57.68 -30.45
N LEU A 489 7.64 57.03 -31.61
CA LEU A 489 6.46 57.03 -32.45
C LEU A 489 5.25 56.36 -31.77
N LEU A 490 5.48 55.31 -30.99
CA LEU A 490 4.46 54.61 -30.20
C LEU A 490 3.69 55.60 -29.30
N GLY A 491 4.42 56.47 -28.58
CA GLY A 491 3.85 57.50 -27.72
C GLY A 491 3.16 58.62 -28.49
N GLU A 492 3.73 59.07 -29.61
CA GLU A 492 3.18 60.16 -30.43
C GLU A 492 1.80 59.85 -31.01
N ILE A 493 1.56 58.60 -31.42
CA ILE A 493 0.33 58.20 -32.11
C ILE A 493 -0.62 57.37 -31.25
N GLY A 494 -0.24 57.08 -29.99
CA GLY A 494 -0.99 56.19 -29.09
C GLY A 494 -1.10 54.75 -29.63
N ALA A 495 -0.05 54.25 -30.29
CA ALA A 495 -0.03 52.85 -30.73
C ALA A 495 0.14 51.90 -29.52
N ALA A 496 -0.39 50.70 -29.67
CA ALA A 496 -0.52 49.74 -28.57
C ALA A 496 0.73 48.90 -28.32
N ALA A 497 1.59 48.67 -29.33
CA ALA A 497 2.82 47.91 -29.19
C ALA A 497 3.80 48.19 -30.33
N VAL A 498 5.09 47.93 -30.08
CA VAL A 498 6.11 47.75 -31.10
C VAL A 498 6.20 46.26 -31.41
N VAL A 499 6.17 45.89 -32.68
CA VAL A 499 6.12 44.49 -33.14
C VAL A 499 7.22 44.23 -34.18
N ILE A 500 7.66 42.99 -34.31
CA ILE A 500 8.56 42.57 -35.39
C ILE A 500 7.76 42.37 -36.66
N ASP A 501 8.20 42.95 -37.78
CA ASP A 501 7.54 42.76 -39.08
C ASP A 501 7.49 41.26 -39.40
N SER A 502 6.28 40.71 -39.57
CA SER A 502 6.06 39.28 -39.76
C SER A 502 6.65 38.74 -41.06
N ARG A 503 7.07 39.61 -41.98
CA ARG A 503 7.89 39.25 -43.15
C ARG A 503 9.32 38.86 -42.80
N GLN A 504 9.72 39.04 -41.55
CA GLN A 504 11.01 38.62 -41.00
C GLN A 504 10.92 37.42 -40.05
N ARG A 505 9.76 36.77 -39.98
CA ARG A 505 9.64 35.51 -39.22
C ARG A 505 10.60 34.48 -39.86
N PRO A 506 11.53 33.90 -39.09
CA PRO A 506 12.45 32.89 -39.61
C PRO A 506 11.73 31.64 -40.12
#